data_AF-A0A9N7V3A1-F1
#
_entry.id   AF-A0A9N7V3A1-F1
#
_cell.length_a   1.000
_cell.length_b   1.000
_cell.length_c   1.000
_cell.angle_alpha   90.00
_cell.angle_beta   90.00
_cell.angle_gamma   90.00
#
_symmetry.space_group_name_H-M   'P 1'
#
loop_
_entity.id
_entity.type
_entity.pdbx_description
1 polymer ?
#
loop_
_entity_poly.entity_id
_entity_poly.type
_entity_poly.pdbx_seq_one_letter_code
_entity_poly.pdbx_strand_id
1 'polypeptide(L)'
;MDVNFSPAALCSVLLLSLASSATFLEPCDLLYETAVQAFYSGDYSGVVRSMEAALTSYTDVRSTRVRCRLQCQDKQPLDGSFSDLRFFDVVLRRAACMDACIEEKLGAQSVHKVSEDVVQDFRRRIPYNYLQLAYQKRGVRAAVPLCSSLHHLLHHQMLRWMRGNLLLLLHLGYCAQREDLTRVRNNRHL
;
A
#
# COMPACT_ATOMS: atom_id res chain seq x y z
N MET A 1 24.67 40.88 25.48
CA MET A 1 23.34 40.27 25.66
C MET A 1 23.55 38.78 25.62
N ASP A 2 23.79 38.19 26.79
CA ASP A 2 24.10 36.78 26.93
C ASP A 2 22.82 35.98 26.71
N VAL A 3 22.79 35.20 25.64
CA VAL A 3 21.64 34.34 25.31
C VAL A 3 21.68 33.16 26.28
N ASN A 4 20.93 33.28 27.37
CA ASN A 4 20.82 32.26 28.40
C ASN A 4 19.89 31.15 27.89
N PHE A 5 20.45 30.11 27.26
CA PHE A 5 19.69 28.94 26.82
C PHE A 5 19.37 28.05 28.02
N SER A 6 18.13 28.17 28.52
CA SER A 6 17.63 27.34 29.60
C SER A 6 17.56 25.86 29.16
N PRO A 7 18.13 24.91 29.92
CA PRO A 7 18.14 23.48 29.56
C PRO A 7 16.72 22.90 29.45
N ALA A 8 15.74 23.52 30.11
CA ALA A 8 14.33 23.19 29.98
C ALA A 8 13.79 23.45 28.55
N ALA A 9 14.24 24.51 27.88
CA ALA A 9 13.82 24.83 26.52
C ALA A 9 14.34 23.79 25.50
N LEU A 10 15.56 23.29 25.71
CA LEU A 10 16.14 22.23 24.89
C LEU A 10 15.42 20.89 25.11
N CYS A 11 15.07 20.54 26.35
CA CYS A 11 14.24 19.37 26.66
C CYS A 11 12.84 19.45 26.04
N SER A 12 12.18 20.61 26.09
CA SER A 12 10.85 20.81 25.49
C SER A 12 10.87 20.65 23.97
N VAL A 13 11.92 21.14 23.29
CA VAL A 13 12.09 20.96 21.84
C VAL A 13 12.40 19.51 21.49
N LEU A 14 13.18 18.80 22.31
CA LEU A 14 13.48 17.38 22.12
C LEU A 14 12.25 16.48 22.32
N LEU A 15 11.38 16.82 23.27
CA LEU A 15 10.13 16.11 23.51
C LEU A 15 9.10 16.34 22.39
N LEU A 16 9.03 17.56 21.82
CA LEU A 16 8.17 17.87 20.67
C LEU A 16 8.63 17.16 19.39
N SER A 17 9.95 17.00 19.19
CA SER A 17 10.49 16.31 18.01
C SER A 17 10.32 14.80 18.09
N LEU A 18 10.40 14.18 19.28
CA LEU A 18 10.11 12.75 19.46
C LEU A 18 8.62 12.41 19.29
N ALA A 19 7.71 13.29 19.73
CA ALA A 19 6.26 13.08 19.62
C ALA A 19 5.73 13.07 18.17
N SER A 20 6.48 13.63 17.22
CA SER A 20 6.09 13.68 15.80
C SER A 20 6.28 12.35 15.04
N SER A 21 6.74 11.29 15.70
CA SER A 21 6.99 9.99 15.07
C SER A 21 5.81 9.01 15.11
N ALA A 22 4.67 9.41 15.67
CA ALA A 22 3.41 8.68 15.48
C ALA A 22 2.87 8.99 14.08
N THR A 23 3.42 8.32 13.07
CA THR A 23 2.84 8.32 11.73
C THR A 23 1.53 7.56 11.82
N PHE A 24 0.44 8.26 12.13
CA PHE A 24 -0.89 7.69 12.03
C PHE A 24 -1.10 7.29 10.58
N LEU A 25 -1.20 5.98 10.35
CA LEU A 25 -1.43 5.45 9.01
C LEU A 25 -2.82 5.93 8.58
N GLU A 26 -2.94 6.60 7.45
CA GLU A 26 -4.25 7.04 7.01
C GLU A 26 -5.10 5.82 6.60
N PRO A 27 -6.40 5.76 6.96
CA PRO A 27 -7.28 4.64 6.63
C PRO A 27 -7.36 4.38 5.13
N CYS A 28 -7.18 3.12 4.75
CA CYS A 28 -7.22 2.69 3.35
C CYS A 28 -8.54 3.05 2.65
N ASP A 29 -9.67 2.93 3.34
CA ASP A 29 -11.00 3.24 2.78
C ASP A 29 -11.10 4.71 2.38
N LEU A 30 -10.68 5.62 3.25
CA LEU A 30 -10.72 7.07 3.01
C LEU A 30 -9.82 7.46 1.83
N LEU A 31 -8.61 6.91 1.78
CA LEU A 31 -7.68 7.12 0.67
C LEU A 31 -8.23 6.58 -0.65
N TYR A 32 -8.89 5.42 -0.62
CA TYR A 32 -9.51 4.81 -1.79
C TYR A 32 -10.69 5.65 -2.30
N GLU A 33 -11.58 6.07 -1.42
CA GLU A 33 -12.71 6.95 -1.75
C GLU A 33 -12.21 8.28 -2.34
N THR A 34 -11.21 8.90 -1.70
CA THR A 34 -10.58 10.13 -2.18
C THR A 34 -9.98 9.94 -3.58
N ALA A 35 -9.33 8.81 -3.84
CA ALA A 35 -8.76 8.50 -5.15
C ALA A 35 -9.85 8.31 -6.21
N VAL A 36 -10.94 7.63 -5.89
CA VAL A 36 -12.08 7.44 -6.81
C VAL A 36 -12.76 8.78 -7.12
N GLN A 37 -12.96 9.63 -6.11
CA GLN A 37 -13.50 10.97 -6.31
C GLN A 37 -12.57 11.83 -7.21
N ALA A 38 -11.26 11.80 -6.96
CA ALA A 38 -10.26 12.48 -7.79
C ALA A 38 -10.27 11.97 -9.24
N PHE A 39 -10.60 10.70 -9.46
CA PHE A 39 -10.70 10.12 -10.80
C PHE A 39 -11.88 10.70 -11.57
N TYR A 40 -13.05 10.79 -10.94
CA TYR A 40 -14.25 11.36 -11.57
C TYR A 40 -14.18 12.88 -11.73
N SER A 41 -13.41 13.59 -10.90
CA SER A 41 -13.14 15.02 -11.07
C SER A 41 -12.06 15.34 -12.12
N GLY A 42 -11.39 14.32 -12.64
CA GLY A 42 -10.31 14.47 -13.63
C GLY A 42 -8.95 14.88 -13.05
N ASP A 43 -8.81 14.95 -11.72
CA ASP A 43 -7.51 15.14 -11.08
C ASP A 43 -6.73 13.82 -11.03
N TYR A 44 -6.19 13.42 -12.18
CA TYR A 44 -5.40 12.19 -12.28
C TYR A 44 -4.14 12.23 -11.40
N SER A 45 -3.64 13.42 -11.03
CA SER A 45 -2.50 13.55 -10.13
C SER A 45 -2.85 13.20 -8.69
N GLY A 46 -4.02 13.64 -8.24
CA GLY A 46 -4.65 13.22 -6.99
C GLY A 46 -4.93 11.72 -6.98
N VAL A 47 -5.44 11.15 -8.09
CA VAL A 47 -5.66 9.69 -8.20
C VAL A 47 -4.39 8.91 -7.91
N VAL A 48 -3.28 9.24 -8.57
CA VAL A 48 -2.02 8.51 -8.36
C VAL A 48 -1.57 8.61 -6.91
N ARG A 49 -1.56 9.81 -6.33
CA ARG A 49 -1.12 10.04 -4.96
C ARG A 49 -1.98 9.26 -3.96
N SER A 50 -3.30 9.43 -4.02
CA SER A 50 -4.22 8.82 -3.06
C SER A 50 -4.32 7.31 -3.25
N MET A 51 -4.28 6.81 -4.50
CA MET A 51 -4.38 5.37 -4.77
C MET A 51 -3.10 4.61 -4.38
N GLU A 52 -1.92 5.20 -4.56
CA GLU A 52 -0.65 4.63 -4.07
C GLU A 52 -0.58 4.62 -2.54
N ALA A 53 -1.03 5.69 -1.91
CA ALA A 53 -1.17 5.74 -0.45
C ALA A 53 -2.15 4.66 0.04
N ALA A 54 -3.31 4.49 -0.63
CA ALA A 54 -4.31 3.48 -0.28
C ALA A 54 -3.73 2.06 -0.36
N LEU A 55 -2.96 1.77 -1.42
CA LEU A 55 -2.28 0.48 -1.61
C LEU A 55 -1.22 0.21 -0.55
N THR A 56 -0.43 1.22 -0.21
CA THR A 56 0.58 1.13 0.86
C THR A 56 -0.10 0.85 2.20
N SER A 57 -1.09 1.67 2.58
CA SER A 57 -1.88 1.50 3.81
C SER A 57 -2.53 0.11 3.90
N TYR A 58 -3.14 -0.37 2.81
CA TYR A 58 -3.71 -1.72 2.76
C TYR A 58 -2.67 -2.82 3.01
N THR A 59 -1.50 -2.71 2.37
CA THR A 59 -0.43 -3.70 2.56
C THR A 59 0.15 -3.68 3.97
N ASP A 60 0.25 -2.51 4.58
CA ASP A 60 0.76 -2.35 5.94
C ASP A 60 -0.20 -2.94 6.95
N VAL A 61 -1.50 -2.59 6.89
CA VAL A 61 -2.54 -3.17 7.74
C VAL A 61 -2.55 -4.70 7.60
N ARG A 62 -2.52 -5.22 6.36
CA ARG A 62 -2.49 -6.66 6.11
C ARG A 62 -1.24 -7.31 6.70
N SER A 63 -0.06 -6.72 6.50
CA SER A 63 1.20 -7.28 6.98
C SER A 63 1.27 -7.29 8.51
N THR A 64 0.76 -6.24 9.14
CA THR A 64 0.68 -6.12 10.61
C THR A 64 -0.27 -7.16 11.19
N ARG A 65 -1.46 -7.34 10.60
CA ARG A 65 -2.40 -8.40 11.01
C ARG A 65 -1.77 -9.79 10.91
N VAL A 66 -1.07 -10.10 9.82
CA VAL A 66 -0.36 -11.38 9.66
C VAL A 66 0.71 -11.56 10.73
N ARG A 67 1.53 -10.52 10.96
CA ARG A 67 2.60 -10.57 11.96
C ARG A 67 2.05 -10.76 13.38
N CYS A 68 1.00 -10.02 13.73
CA CYS A 68 0.31 -10.16 15.02
C CYS A 68 -0.28 -11.56 15.17
N ARG A 69 -0.92 -12.09 14.12
CA ARG A 69 -1.47 -13.46 14.13
C ARG A 69 -0.37 -14.49 14.43
N LEU A 70 0.77 -14.44 13.73
CA LEU A 70 1.87 -15.38 13.96
C LEU A 70 2.43 -15.24 15.39
N GLN A 71 2.71 -14.01 15.84
CA GLN A 71 3.22 -13.76 17.20
C GLN A 71 2.27 -14.26 18.30
N CYS A 72 0.96 -14.03 18.15
CA CYS A 72 -0.03 -14.50 19.12
C CYS A 72 -0.28 -16.00 19.05
N GLN A 73 -0.10 -16.61 17.87
CA GLN A 73 -0.13 -18.07 17.74
C GLN A 73 1.01 -18.73 18.50
N ASP A 74 2.23 -18.18 18.38
CA ASP A 74 3.43 -18.68 19.07
C ASP A 74 3.33 -18.51 20.59
N LYS A 75 2.80 -17.37 21.06
CA LYS A 75 2.61 -17.10 22.49
C LYS A 75 1.60 -18.01 23.18
N GLN A 76 0.63 -18.52 22.42
CA GLN A 76 -0.47 -19.32 22.97
C GLN A 76 -0.68 -20.57 22.10
N PRO A 77 0.19 -21.59 22.19
CA PRO A 77 0.07 -22.79 21.39
C PRO A 77 -1.23 -23.54 21.70
N LEU A 78 -1.80 -24.17 20.67
CA LEU A 78 -2.88 -25.13 20.84
C LEU A 78 -2.25 -26.54 20.89
N ASP A 79 -2.17 -27.15 22.07
CA ASP A 79 -1.81 -28.56 22.25
C ASP A 79 -2.94 -29.52 21.86
N GLY A 80 -2.60 -30.76 21.49
CA GLY A 80 -3.59 -31.75 21.02
C GLY A 80 -4.51 -32.33 22.12
N SER A 81 -4.26 -32.03 23.39
CA SER A 81 -5.00 -32.57 24.54
C SER A 81 -5.68 -31.43 25.32
N PHE A 82 -6.87 -31.05 24.89
CA PHE A 82 -7.67 -30.04 25.59
C PHE A 82 -9.02 -30.59 25.98
N SER A 83 -9.47 -30.24 27.19
CA SER A 83 -10.90 -30.18 27.48
C SER A 83 -11.50 -28.96 26.77
N ASP A 84 -12.77 -29.03 26.37
CA ASP A 84 -13.45 -27.97 25.60
C ASP A 84 -13.26 -26.57 26.22
N LEU A 85 -13.31 -26.46 27.55
CA LEU A 85 -13.11 -25.20 28.27
C LEU A 85 -11.70 -24.61 28.11
N ARG A 86 -10.66 -25.46 28.08
CA ARG A 86 -9.27 -25.01 27.91
C ARG A 86 -9.02 -24.53 26.48
N PHE A 87 -9.66 -25.17 25.51
CA PHE A 87 -9.63 -24.72 24.12
C PHE A 87 -10.21 -23.31 23.98
N PHE A 88 -11.41 -23.05 24.53
CA PHE A 88 -12.03 -21.73 24.47
C PHE A 88 -11.20 -20.65 25.19
N ASP A 89 -10.59 -20.96 26.34
CA ASP A 89 -9.69 -20.04 27.05
C ASP A 89 -8.49 -19.63 26.17
N VAL A 90 -7.85 -20.59 25.49
CA VAL A 90 -6.75 -20.31 24.56
C VAL A 90 -7.21 -19.43 23.39
N VAL A 91 -8.39 -19.72 22.82
CA VAL A 91 -8.96 -18.93 21.72
C VAL A 91 -9.23 -17.50 22.16
N LEU A 92 -9.87 -17.29 23.32
CA LEU A 92 -10.16 -15.96 23.86
C LEU A 92 -8.88 -15.17 24.14
N ARG A 93 -7.86 -15.81 24.73
CA ARG A 93 -6.56 -15.15 24.97
C ARG A 93 -5.83 -14.82 23.67
N ARG A 94 -5.94 -15.66 22.63
CA ARG A 94 -5.40 -15.34 21.29
C ARG A 94 -6.10 -14.14 20.66
N ALA A 95 -7.43 -14.06 20.79
CA ALA A 95 -8.20 -12.91 20.32
C ALA A 95 -7.75 -11.62 21.03
N ALA A 96 -7.68 -11.64 22.38
CA ALA A 96 -7.20 -10.49 23.16
C ALA A 96 -5.76 -10.09 22.80
N CYS A 97 -4.86 -11.06 22.57
CA CYS A 97 -3.49 -10.79 22.11
C CYS A 97 -3.48 -10.12 20.74
N MET A 98 -4.29 -10.61 19.80
CA MET A 98 -4.43 -10.00 18.48
C MET A 98 -4.93 -8.57 18.60
N ASP A 99 -5.91 -8.34 19.47
CA ASP A 99 -6.51 -7.03 19.61
C ASP A 99 -5.53 -5.99 20.11
N ALA A 100 -4.81 -6.32 21.18
CA ALA A 100 -3.74 -5.49 21.72
C ALA A 100 -2.61 -5.25 20.70
N CYS A 101 -2.17 -6.27 19.97
CA CYS A 101 -1.07 -6.13 19.00
C CYS A 101 -1.43 -5.24 17.81
N ILE A 102 -2.67 -5.34 17.33
CA ILE A 102 -3.16 -4.50 16.23
C ILE A 102 -3.32 -3.06 16.72
N GLU A 103 -3.90 -2.88 17.91
CA GLU A 103 -4.13 -1.56 18.50
C GLU A 103 -2.82 -0.82 18.79
N GLU A 104 -1.80 -1.51 19.30
CA GLU A 104 -0.47 -0.92 19.54
C GLU A 104 0.19 -0.40 18.25
N LYS A 105 0.01 -1.11 17.13
CA LYS A 105 0.75 -0.83 15.88
C LYS A 105 0.01 0.07 14.91
N LEU A 106 -1.32 0.00 14.90
CA LEU A 106 -2.17 0.74 13.96
C LEU A 106 -3.06 1.75 14.69
N GLY A 107 -3.15 1.72 16.02
CA GLY A 107 -4.17 2.47 16.75
C GLY A 107 -5.52 1.75 16.73
N ALA A 108 -6.58 2.46 17.12
CA ALA A 108 -7.91 1.88 17.31
C ALA A 108 -8.36 1.05 16.09
N GLN A 109 -8.66 -0.23 16.32
CA GLN A 109 -9.00 -1.18 15.24
C GLN A 109 -10.16 -0.72 14.36
N SER A 110 -11.12 0.01 14.95
CA SER A 110 -12.29 0.55 14.25
C SER A 110 -11.91 1.47 13.10
N VAL A 111 -10.81 2.23 13.24
CA VAL A 111 -10.36 3.19 12.24
C VAL A 111 -9.69 2.51 11.05
N HIS A 112 -9.11 1.32 11.26
CA HIS A 112 -8.48 0.50 10.22
C HIS A 112 -9.36 -0.66 9.75
N LYS A 113 -10.66 -0.63 10.09
CA LYS A 113 -11.62 -1.61 9.60
C LYS A 113 -12.03 -1.23 8.18
N VAL A 114 -11.30 -1.79 7.22
CA VAL A 114 -11.61 -1.72 5.78
C VAL A 114 -12.95 -2.41 5.53
N SER A 115 -13.87 -1.74 4.83
CA SER A 115 -15.15 -2.33 4.40
C SER A 115 -14.94 -3.58 3.52
N GLU A 116 -15.87 -4.54 3.56
CA GLU A 116 -15.71 -5.78 2.77
C GLU A 116 -15.71 -5.52 1.27
N ASP A 117 -16.46 -4.51 0.81
CA ASP A 117 -16.49 -4.08 -0.59
C ASP A 117 -15.11 -3.57 -1.04
N VAL A 118 -14.47 -2.70 -0.24
CA VAL A 118 -13.11 -2.22 -0.53
C VAL A 118 -12.10 -3.37 -0.47
N VAL A 119 -12.20 -4.28 0.51
CA VAL A 119 -11.35 -5.48 0.55
C VAL A 119 -11.49 -6.29 -0.74
N GLN A 120 -12.72 -6.46 -1.24
CA GLN A 120 -13.01 -7.20 -2.46
C GLN A 120 -12.43 -6.50 -3.69
N ASP A 121 -12.50 -5.18 -3.77
CA ASP A 121 -11.91 -4.39 -4.85
C ASP A 121 -10.39 -4.52 -4.89
N PHE A 122 -9.74 -4.50 -3.72
CA PHE A 122 -8.31 -4.73 -3.61
C PHE A 122 -7.92 -6.17 -3.97
N ARG A 123 -8.74 -7.17 -3.61
CA ARG A 123 -8.55 -8.57 -4.04
C ARG A 123 -8.68 -8.73 -5.56
N ARG A 124 -9.64 -8.02 -6.16
CA ARG A 124 -9.88 -7.98 -7.62
C ARG A 124 -8.90 -7.06 -8.36
N ARG A 125 -7.98 -6.40 -7.65
CA ARG A 125 -6.99 -5.47 -8.20
C ARG A 125 -7.60 -4.25 -8.91
N ILE A 126 -8.81 -3.83 -8.53
CA ILE A 126 -9.48 -2.65 -9.10
C ILE A 126 -8.65 -1.36 -8.94
N PRO A 127 -7.98 -1.07 -7.79
CA PRO A 127 -7.12 0.12 -7.66
C PRO A 127 -6.06 0.25 -8.75
N TYR A 128 -5.54 -0.87 -9.27
CA TYR A 128 -4.53 -0.87 -10.33
C TYR A 128 -5.10 -0.38 -11.67
N ASN A 129 -6.38 -0.65 -11.95
CA ASN A 129 -7.03 -0.18 -13.18
C ASN A 129 -7.15 1.35 -13.17
N TYR A 130 -7.53 1.94 -12.04
CA TYR A 130 -7.56 3.40 -11.87
C TYR A 130 -6.18 4.01 -12.02
N LEU A 131 -5.14 3.41 -11.43
CA LEU A 131 -3.76 3.87 -11.58
C LEU A 131 -3.29 3.84 -13.04
N GLN A 132 -3.55 2.75 -13.76
CA GLN A 132 -3.18 2.63 -15.17
C GLN A 132 -3.79 3.75 -16.01
N LEU A 133 -5.09 4.02 -15.85
CA LEU A 133 -5.77 5.11 -16.55
C LEU A 133 -5.24 6.48 -16.10
N ALA A 134 -5.03 6.68 -14.81
CA ALA A 134 -4.51 7.95 -14.29
C ALA A 134 -3.10 8.25 -14.83
N TYR A 135 -2.20 7.26 -14.84
CA TYR A 135 -0.87 7.39 -15.43
C TYR A 135 -0.93 7.71 -16.93
N GLN A 136 -1.81 7.03 -17.69
CA GLN A 136 -2.03 7.31 -19.10
C GLN A 136 -2.53 8.75 -19.33
N LYS A 137 -3.35 9.28 -18.42
CA LYS A 137 -3.94 10.62 -18.55
C LYS A 137 -3.00 11.75 -18.09
N ARG A 138 -2.14 11.52 -17.07
CA ARG A 138 -1.15 12.49 -16.58
C ARG A 138 0.05 12.69 -17.50
N GLY A 139 0.44 11.63 -18.20
CA GLY A 139 1.72 11.54 -18.89
C GLY A 139 1.60 11.30 -20.39
N VAL A 140 0.64 11.92 -21.09
CA VAL A 140 0.63 12.10 -22.56
C VAL A 140 0.62 10.78 -23.35
N ARG A 141 0.61 10.88 -24.68
CA ARG A 141 1.35 9.94 -25.56
C ARG A 141 2.83 9.77 -25.15
N ALA A 142 3.24 9.96 -23.89
CA ALA A 142 4.48 9.36 -23.44
C ALA A 142 4.19 7.87 -23.45
N ALA A 143 4.69 7.23 -24.50
CA ALA A 143 5.11 5.85 -24.44
C ALA A 143 5.50 5.57 -23.01
N VAL A 144 4.78 4.66 -22.36
CA VAL A 144 5.31 3.96 -21.21
C VAL A 144 6.57 3.28 -21.74
N PRO A 145 7.80 3.76 -21.49
CA PRO A 145 8.97 2.97 -21.74
C PRO A 145 9.25 2.25 -20.43
N LEU A 146 8.26 1.57 -19.86
CA LEU A 146 8.50 0.63 -18.76
C LEU A 146 8.96 -0.71 -19.35
N CYS A 147 9.94 -0.65 -20.24
CA CYS A 147 10.63 -1.84 -20.71
C CYS A 147 12.13 -1.69 -20.99
N SER A 148 12.77 -0.51 -20.91
CA SER A 148 14.17 -0.45 -21.41
C SER A 148 15.23 0.43 -20.74
N SER A 149 14.99 1.20 -19.67
CA SER A 149 16.13 2.00 -19.13
C SER A 149 16.09 2.48 -17.68
N LEU A 150 15.61 1.65 -16.73
CA LEU A 150 16.09 1.76 -15.33
C LEU A 150 16.00 0.44 -14.57
N HIS A 151 16.91 -0.49 -14.88
CA HIS A 151 16.94 -1.86 -14.37
C HIS A 151 17.39 -2.01 -12.90
N HIS A 152 17.75 -0.94 -12.18
CA HIS A 152 18.42 -1.10 -10.87
C HIS A 152 17.82 -0.42 -9.63
N LEU A 153 16.79 0.44 -9.73
CA LEU A 153 16.21 1.07 -8.52
C LEU A 153 14.75 0.71 -8.20
N LEU A 154 14.02 0.04 -9.10
CA LEU A 154 12.57 -0.25 -8.90
C LEU A 154 12.22 -1.74 -8.89
N HIS A 155 13.22 -2.62 -8.99
CA HIS A 155 13.04 -4.05 -9.21
C HIS A 155 12.31 -4.76 -8.05
N HIS A 156 12.48 -4.31 -6.81
CA HIS A 156 11.92 -5.02 -5.65
C HIS A 156 10.43 -4.69 -5.40
N GLN A 157 9.96 -3.51 -5.80
CA GLN A 157 8.56 -3.15 -5.63
C GLN A 157 7.73 -3.68 -6.81
N MET A 158 8.13 -3.45 -8.07
CA MET A 158 7.28 -3.78 -9.23
C MET A 158 7.00 -5.28 -9.46
N LEU A 159 7.91 -6.19 -9.09
CA LEU A 159 7.69 -7.64 -9.24
C LEU A 159 6.61 -8.20 -8.30
N ARG A 160 6.37 -7.57 -7.14
CA ARG A 160 5.21 -7.89 -6.28
C ARG A 160 3.89 -7.43 -6.88
N TRP A 161 3.90 -6.34 -7.65
CA TRP A 161 2.70 -5.72 -8.23
C TRP A 161 2.15 -6.51 -9.43
N MET A 162 3.01 -7.13 -10.23
CA MET A 162 2.62 -7.80 -11.50
C MET A 162 2.18 -9.26 -11.38
N ARG A 163 2.28 -9.92 -10.22
CA ARG A 163 2.06 -11.38 -10.06
C ARG A 163 0.62 -11.90 -10.13
N GLY A 164 -0.34 -11.15 -10.68
CA GLY A 164 -1.72 -11.66 -10.73
C GLY A 164 -2.64 -11.03 -11.76
N ASN A 165 -2.11 -10.62 -12.92
CA ASN A 165 -2.97 -10.21 -14.03
C ASN A 165 -2.44 -10.80 -15.36
N LEU A 166 -2.92 -11.99 -15.71
CA LEU A 166 -2.60 -12.68 -16.97
C LEU A 166 -3.03 -11.86 -18.21
N LEU A 167 -3.98 -10.94 -18.05
CA LEU A 167 -4.43 -10.02 -19.10
C LEU A 167 -3.40 -8.95 -19.47
N LEU A 168 -2.44 -8.65 -18.56
CA LEU A 168 -1.35 -7.71 -18.84
C LEU A 168 -0.38 -8.29 -19.89
N LEU A 169 -0.21 -9.62 -19.92
CA LEU A 169 0.66 -10.29 -20.91
C LEU A 169 0.08 -10.24 -22.33
N LEU A 170 -1.25 -10.22 -22.48
CA LEU A 170 -1.88 -10.13 -23.80
C LEU A 170 -1.84 -8.69 -24.35
N HIS A 171 -1.94 -7.66 -23.50
CA HIS A 171 -1.75 -6.27 -23.95
C HIS A 171 -0.27 -5.90 -24.19
N LEU A 172 0.69 -6.60 -23.58
CA LEU A 172 2.12 -6.47 -23.86
C LEU A 172 2.50 -6.90 -25.29
N GLY A 173 1.70 -7.74 -25.96
CA GLY A 173 1.88 -8.09 -27.38
C GLY A 173 1.71 -6.90 -28.34
N TYR A 174 1.03 -5.83 -27.93
CA TYR A 174 0.82 -4.64 -28.78
C TYR A 174 1.94 -3.60 -28.69
N CYS A 175 2.88 -3.72 -27.74
CA CYS A 175 4.02 -2.79 -27.65
C CYS A 175 5.16 -3.13 -28.64
N ALA A 176 5.30 -4.40 -29.06
CA ALA A 176 6.41 -4.82 -29.93
C ALA A 176 6.23 -4.41 -31.41
N GLN A 177 5.00 -4.23 -31.90
CA GLN A 177 4.77 -4.03 -33.34
C GLN A 177 4.94 -2.58 -33.82
N ARG A 178 5.06 -1.59 -32.92
CA ARG A 178 5.05 -0.17 -33.31
C ARG A 178 6.44 0.42 -33.53
N GLU A 179 7.51 -0.24 -33.08
CA GLU A 179 8.89 0.18 -33.35
C GLU A 179 9.34 -0.14 -34.79
N ASP A 180 8.74 -1.15 -35.44
CA ASP A 180 9.07 -1.47 -36.84
C ASP A 180 8.46 -0.47 -37.85
N LEU A 181 7.29 0.08 -37.58
CA LEU A 181 6.60 0.98 -38.52
C LEU A 181 7.20 2.41 -38.56
N THR A 182 7.88 2.86 -37.49
CA THR A 182 8.59 4.15 -37.50
C THR A 182 9.98 4.03 -38.10
N ARG A 183 10.64 2.87 -38.03
CA ARG A 183 11.96 2.62 -38.65
C ARG A 183 11.88 2.43 -40.17
N VAL A 184 10.79 1.84 -40.68
CA VAL A 184 10.57 1.70 -42.14
C VAL A 184 10.20 3.04 -42.82
N ARG A 185 9.61 3.99 -42.08
CA ARG A 185 9.20 5.29 -42.65
C ARG A 185 10.35 6.31 -42.73
N ASN A 186 11.39 6.17 -41.91
CA ASN A 186 12.53 7.10 -41.91
C ASN A 186 13.69 6.69 -42.85
N ASN A 187 13.58 5.52 -43.51
CA ASN A 187 14.53 5.04 -44.53
C ASN A 187 13.97 5.13 -45.97
N ARG A 188 13.00 6.02 -46.23
CA ARG A 188 12.50 6.31 -47.59
C ARG A 188 12.70 7.77 -48.03
N HIS A 189 13.64 8.49 -47.41
CA HIS A 189 13.96 9.87 -47.81
C HIS A 189 15.48 10.18 -47.89
N LEU A 190 16.31 9.16 -48.09
CA LEU A 190 17.68 9.31 -48.59
C LEU A 190 17.89 8.31 -49.72
#